data_AF-A0A954J9D7-F1
#
_entry.id   AF-A0A954J9D7-F1
#
_cell.length_a   1.000
_cell.length_b   1.000
_cell.length_c   1.000
_cell.angle_alpha   90.00
_cell.angle_beta   90.00
_cell.angle_gamma   90.00
#
_symmetry.space_group_name_H-M   'P 1'
#
loop_
_entity.id
_entity.type
_entity.pdbx_description
1 polymer ?
#
loop_
_entity_poly.entity_id
_entity_poly.type
_entity_poly.pdbx_seq_one_letter_code
_entity_poly.pdbx_strand_id
1 'polypeptide(L)'
;MRDNDTIFTNQFDEVIESSGAEVKRNTPLSPNLRAHVERFIQTLKIECLDKFVIVGERHLNYIKREWSRHANRERPHEAREHLQPGIKQPPEAIETIRLKDVVCESRLGGLVNTYWRRAA
;
A
#
# COMPACT_ATOMS: atom_id res chain seq x y z
N MET A 1 -0.27 13.20 -11.55
CA MET A 1 -1.73 13.42 -11.60
C MET A 1 -2.19 13.86 -10.22
N ARG A 2 -2.95 14.96 -10.12
CA ARG A 2 -3.46 15.49 -8.84
C ARG A 2 -4.82 16.16 -9.04
N ASP A 3 -5.54 16.38 -7.96
CA ASP A 3 -6.76 17.19 -7.96
C ASP A 3 -6.45 18.69 -7.86
N ASN A 4 -7.50 19.50 -7.77
CA ASN A 4 -7.43 20.95 -7.74
C ASN A 4 -7.46 21.52 -6.31
N ASP A 5 -7.05 20.72 -5.32
CA ASP A 5 -6.94 21.21 -3.94
C ASP A 5 -5.90 22.34 -3.87
N THR A 6 -6.25 23.38 -3.10
CA THR A 6 -5.42 24.57 -2.86
C THR A 6 -4.07 24.27 -2.21
N ILE A 7 -3.89 23.10 -1.57
CA ILE A 7 -2.58 22.67 -1.06
C ILE A 7 -1.55 22.46 -2.18
N PHE A 8 -2.00 22.22 -3.40
CA PHE A 8 -1.13 22.03 -4.57
C PHE A 8 -0.92 23.36 -5.30
N THR A 9 0.05 24.13 -4.79
CA THR A 9 0.45 25.43 -5.34
C THR A 9 1.26 25.29 -6.63
N ASN A 10 1.49 26.41 -7.33
CA ASN A 10 2.38 26.40 -8.50
C ASN A 10 3.82 25.98 -8.13
N GLN A 11 4.30 26.37 -6.95
CA GLN A 11 5.62 25.92 -6.45
C GLN A 11 5.69 24.41 -6.24
N PHE A 12 4.59 23.77 -5.84
CA PHE A 12 4.52 22.31 -5.77
C PHE A 12 4.68 21.69 -7.16
N ASP A 13 3.99 22.23 -8.16
CA ASP A 13 4.07 21.75 -9.54
C ASP A 13 5.50 21.92 -10.10
N GLU A 14 6.15 23.05 -9.83
CA GLU A 14 7.54 23.32 -10.24
C GLU A 14 8.52 22.27 -9.69
N VAL A 15 8.36 21.83 -8.44
CA VAL A 15 9.21 20.78 -7.85
C VAL A 15 9.02 19.45 -8.58
N ILE A 16 7.78 19.09 -8.93
CA ILE A 16 7.50 17.85 -9.66
C ILE A 16 8.06 17.93 -11.09
N GLU A 17 7.90 19.06 -11.77
CA GLU A 17 8.42 19.27 -13.12
C GLU A 17 9.95 19.27 -13.14
N SER A 18 10.61 19.76 -12.09
CA SER A 18 12.07 19.72 -11.95
C SER A 18 12.63 18.29 -11.92
N SER A 19 11.83 17.28 -11.56
CA SER A 19 12.22 15.86 -11.63
C SER A 19 12.02 15.26 -13.03
N GLY A 20 11.62 16.06 -14.03
CA GLY A 20 11.27 15.61 -15.38
C GLY A 20 9.88 14.96 -15.49
N ALA A 21 9.04 15.07 -14.46
CA ALA A 21 7.69 14.52 -14.46
C ALA A 21 6.65 15.55 -14.97
N GLU A 22 5.59 15.07 -15.61
CA GLU A 22 4.49 15.93 -16.08
C GLU A 22 3.40 16.06 -15.01
N VAL A 23 3.01 17.30 -14.70
CA VAL A 23 1.87 17.56 -13.81
C VAL A 23 0.56 17.51 -14.59
N LYS A 24 -0.22 16.45 -14.36
CA LYS A 24 -1.59 16.34 -14.87
C LYS A 24 -2.61 16.73 -13.81
N ARG A 25 -3.35 17.81 -14.02
CA ARG A 25 -4.47 18.22 -13.16
C ARG A 25 -5.76 17.53 -13.60
N ASN A 26 -6.53 17.05 -12.64
CA ASN A 26 -7.84 16.48 -12.92
C ASN A 26 -8.82 17.56 -13.34
N THR A 27 -9.77 17.22 -14.22
CA THR A 27 -10.89 18.09 -14.53
C THR A 27 -11.66 18.44 -13.24
N PRO A 28 -12.10 19.70 -13.04
CA PRO A 28 -12.92 20.06 -11.90
C PRO A 28 -14.13 19.14 -11.73
N LEU A 29 -14.50 18.87 -10.47
CA LEU A 29 -15.68 18.08 -10.10
C LEU A 29 -15.71 16.65 -10.70
N SER A 30 -14.55 16.04 -10.92
CA SER A 30 -14.42 14.70 -11.52
C SER A 30 -13.89 13.67 -10.52
N PRO A 31 -14.69 13.23 -9.53
CA PRO A 31 -14.25 12.35 -8.45
C PRO A 31 -13.73 10.99 -8.94
N ASN A 32 -14.28 10.49 -10.05
CA ASN A 32 -13.86 9.21 -10.63
C ASN A 32 -12.39 9.21 -11.11
N LEU A 33 -11.83 10.37 -11.44
CA LEU A 33 -10.40 10.49 -11.79
C LEU A 33 -9.46 10.22 -10.60
N ARG A 34 -9.99 10.08 -9.38
CA ARG A 34 -9.25 9.70 -8.17
C ARG A 34 -9.63 8.34 -7.61
N ALA A 35 -10.51 7.59 -8.29
CA ALA A 35 -11.12 6.37 -7.75
C ALA A 35 -10.10 5.39 -7.13
N HIS A 36 -8.94 5.21 -7.77
CA HIS A 36 -7.88 4.34 -7.25
C HIS A 36 -7.26 4.84 -5.94
N VAL A 37 -6.97 6.13 -5.83
CA VAL A 37 -6.40 6.73 -4.61
C VAL A 37 -7.44 6.75 -3.48
N GLU A 38 -8.67 7.14 -3.79
CA GLU A 38 -9.81 7.10 -2.85
C GLU A 38 -10.03 5.69 -2.32
N ARG A 39 -10.08 4.69 -3.21
CA ARG A 39 -10.23 3.29 -2.82
C ARG A 39 -9.06 2.80 -1.97
N PHE A 40 -7.83 3.16 -2.31
CA PHE A 40 -6.66 2.83 -1.51
C PHE A 40 -6.73 3.41 -0.09
N ILE A 41 -7.09 4.70 0.04
CA ILE A 41 -7.24 5.37 1.34
C ILE A 41 -8.36 4.70 2.15
N GLN A 42 -9.48 4.38 1.52
CA GLN A 42 -10.58 3.67 2.16
C GLN A 42 -10.14 2.30 2.67
N THR A 43 -9.40 1.52 1.88
CA THR A 43 -8.85 0.23 2.30
C THR A 43 -7.93 0.38 3.51
N LEU A 44 -6.98 1.32 3.48
CA LEU A 44 -6.11 1.62 4.63
C LEU A 44 -6.92 1.96 5.90
N LYS A 45 -7.98 2.75 5.77
CA LYS A 45 -8.84 3.12 6.91
C LYS A 45 -9.57 1.89 7.48
N ILE A 46 -10.36 1.22 6.64
CA ILE A 46 -11.24 0.13 7.06
C ILE A 46 -10.46 -1.07 7.60
N GLU A 47 -9.38 -1.44 6.92
CA GLU A 47 -8.60 -2.63 7.27
C GLU A 47 -7.60 -2.36 8.40
N CYS A 48 -7.18 -1.10 8.60
CA CYS A 48 -6.10 -0.77 9.54
C CYS A 48 -6.46 0.35 10.52
N LEU A 49 -6.59 1.59 10.04
CA LEU A 49 -6.63 2.75 10.95
C LEU A 49 -7.86 2.75 11.87
N ASP A 50 -9.00 2.25 11.40
CA ASP A 50 -10.24 2.16 12.18
C ASP A 50 -10.15 1.10 13.30
N LYS A 51 -9.07 0.32 13.35
CA LYS A 51 -8.81 -0.70 14.38
C LYS A 51 -7.96 -0.19 15.54
N PHE A 52 -7.46 1.05 15.45
CA PHE A 52 -6.57 1.62 16.46
C PHE A 52 -7.10 2.92 17.03
N VAL A 53 -6.94 3.09 18.35
CA VAL A 53 -6.93 4.42 18.95
C VAL A 53 -5.55 5.02 18.76
N ILE A 54 -5.44 6.00 17.88
CA ILE A 54 -4.16 6.65 17.54
C ILE A 54 -3.83 7.71 18.60
N VAL A 55 -2.86 7.42 19.45
CA VAL A 55 -2.42 8.29 20.56
C VAL A 55 -1.35 9.34 20.19
N GLY A 56 -0.96 9.42 18.92
CA GLY A 56 0.01 10.43 18.47
C GLY A 56 0.63 10.14 17.11
N GLU A 57 1.38 11.11 16.58
CA GLU A 57 1.95 11.04 15.24
C GLU A 57 2.94 9.89 15.06
N ARG A 58 3.83 9.66 16.04
CA ARG A 58 4.79 8.55 16.01
C ARG A 58 4.07 7.19 15.91
N HIS A 59 2.93 7.05 16.60
CA HIS A 59 2.11 5.84 16.56
C HIS A 59 1.45 5.70 15.18
N LEU A 60 0.86 6.76 14.64
CA LEU A 60 0.27 6.75 13.30
C LEU A 60 1.32 6.41 12.22
N ASN A 61 2.50 7.00 12.30
CA ASN A 61 3.59 6.76 11.35
C ASN A 61 4.09 5.31 11.43
N TYR A 62 4.15 4.72 12.63
CA TYR A 62 4.42 3.29 12.81
C TYR A 62 3.35 2.43 12.12
N ILE A 63 2.06 2.67 12.43
CA ILE A 63 0.95 1.90 11.86
C ILE A 63 0.96 1.97 10.33
N LYS A 64 1.01 3.19 9.76
CA LYS A 64 1.05 3.40 8.31
C LYS A 64 2.22 2.68 7.67
N ARG A 65 3.42 2.76 8.27
CA ARG A 65 4.61 2.12 7.71
C ARG A 65 4.47 0.60 7.66
N GLU A 66 4.04 -0.03 8.75
CA GLU A 66 3.91 -1.49 8.77
C GLU A 66 2.80 -1.97 7.84
N TRP A 67 1.66 -1.27 7.80
CA TRP A 67 0.60 -1.61 6.87
C TRP A 67 0.99 -1.38 5.41
N SER A 68 1.66 -0.27 5.08
CA SER A 68 2.14 0.00 3.71
C SER A 68 3.22 -0.99 3.26
N ARG A 69 4.10 -1.43 4.17
CA ARG A 69 5.02 -2.53 3.88
C ARG A 69 4.25 -3.79 3.50
N HIS A 70 3.22 -4.13 4.27
CA HIS A 70 2.39 -5.28 3.98
C HIS A 70 1.66 -5.19 2.65
N ALA A 71 0.92 -4.09 2.43
CA ALA A 71 0.17 -3.87 1.21
C ALA A 71 1.06 -3.94 -0.05
N ASN A 72 2.29 -3.42 0.01
CA ASN A 72 3.15 -3.34 -1.17
C ASN A 72 4.08 -4.54 -1.37
N ARG A 73 4.46 -5.26 -0.31
CA ARG A 73 5.55 -6.25 -0.39
C ARG A 73 5.18 -7.64 0.05
N GLU A 74 3.96 -7.84 0.56
CA GLU A 74 3.60 -9.09 1.24
C GLU A 74 2.20 -9.56 0.81
N ARG A 75 1.25 -8.63 0.71
CA ARG A 75 -0.12 -8.93 0.32
C ARG A 75 -0.21 -9.43 -1.13
N PRO A 76 -0.93 -10.52 -1.40
CA PRO A 76 -1.28 -10.92 -2.76
C PRO A 76 -2.32 -9.97 -3.35
N HIS A 77 -2.13 -9.56 -4.60
CA HIS A 77 -3.10 -8.72 -5.33
C HIS A 77 -3.78 -9.54 -6.41
N GLU A 78 -5.09 -9.76 -6.28
CA GLU A 78 -5.89 -10.58 -7.21
C GLU A 78 -5.77 -10.09 -8.66
N ALA A 79 -5.85 -8.77 -8.87
CA ALA A 79 -5.67 -8.14 -10.19
C ALA A 79 -4.26 -8.32 -10.80
N ARG A 80 -3.33 -8.90 -10.05
CA ARG A 80 -1.96 -9.22 -10.47
C ARG A 80 -1.66 -10.71 -10.34
N GLU A 81 -2.66 -11.59 -10.47
CA GLU A 81 -2.48 -13.05 -10.33
C GLU A 81 -1.86 -13.42 -8.96
N HIS A 82 -2.27 -12.70 -7.91
CA HIS A 82 -1.75 -12.82 -6.54
C HIS A 82 -0.28 -12.39 -6.36
N LEU A 83 0.33 -11.75 -7.35
CA LEU A 83 1.67 -11.17 -7.23
C LEU A 83 1.65 -9.83 -6.50
N GLN A 84 2.72 -9.55 -5.77
CA GLN A 84 2.97 -8.26 -5.14
C GLN A 84 3.39 -7.21 -6.19
N PRO A 85 3.20 -5.91 -5.90
CA PRO A 85 3.81 -4.83 -6.66
C PRO A 85 5.32 -5.04 -6.88
N GLY A 86 5.77 -4.84 -8.11
CA GLY A 86 7.18 -5.00 -8.49
C GLY A 86 7.63 -6.43 -8.80
N ILE A 87 6.85 -7.44 -8.39
CA ILE A 87 7.11 -8.84 -8.75
C ILE A 87 6.46 -9.15 -10.11
N LYS A 88 7.25 -9.72 -11.03
CA LYS A 88 6.84 -10.03 -12.40
C LYS A 88 6.58 -11.51 -12.66
N GLN A 89 7.18 -12.38 -11.86
CA GLN A 89 7.08 -13.83 -12.01
C GLN A 89 6.69 -14.44 -10.67
N PRO A 90 5.83 -15.47 -10.67
CA PRO A 90 5.53 -16.21 -9.46
C PRO A 90 6.81 -16.91 -8.96
N PRO A 91 6.88 -17.19 -7.64
CA PRO A 91 7.91 -18.07 -7.11
C PRO A 91 7.78 -19.46 -7.75
N GLU A 92 8.88 -20.23 -7.71
CA GLU A 92 8.89 -21.61 -8.19
C GLU A 92 7.78 -22.44 -7.54
N ALA A 93 7.10 -23.23 -8.35
CA ALA A 93 6.03 -24.11 -7.90
C ALA A 93 6.61 -25.19 -6.97
N ILE A 94 5.89 -25.49 -5.90
CA ILE A 94 6.30 -26.45 -4.89
C ILE A 94 5.17 -27.46 -4.73
N GLU A 95 5.47 -28.75 -4.90
CA GLU A 95 4.46 -29.81 -4.85
C GLU A 95 4.01 -30.14 -3.42
N THR A 96 4.83 -29.86 -2.41
CA THR A 96 4.51 -30.17 -1.01
C THR A 96 4.93 -29.06 -0.06
N ILE A 97 3.99 -28.61 0.78
CA ILE A 97 4.24 -27.65 1.86
C ILE A 97 4.13 -28.40 3.18
N ARG A 98 5.18 -28.36 4.01
CA ARG A 98 5.16 -28.88 5.38
C ARG A 98 4.89 -27.73 6.32
N LEU A 99 3.91 -27.88 7.23
CA LEU A 99 3.53 -26.82 8.17
C LEU A 99 4.70 -26.31 9.02
N LYS A 100 5.64 -27.20 9.40
CA LYS A 100 6.85 -26.83 10.16
C LYS A 100 7.78 -25.84 9.43
N ASP A 101 7.67 -25.74 8.11
CA ASP A 101 8.46 -24.83 7.29
C ASP A 101 7.76 -23.48 7.07
N VAL A 102 6.48 -23.37 7.46
CA VAL A 102 5.70 -22.13 7.35
C VAL A 102 5.94 -21.27 8.58
N VAL A 103 6.39 -20.04 8.33
CA VAL A 103 6.62 -19.02 9.35
C VAL A 103 5.55 -17.96 9.19
N CYS A 104 4.98 -17.53 10.32
CA CYS A 104 4.09 -16.38 10.39
C CYS A 104 4.82 -15.23 11.10
N GLU A 105 4.89 -14.08 10.45
CA GLU A 105 5.24 -12.82 11.10
C GLU A 105 3.99 -12.00 11.33
N SER A 106 3.75 -11.69 12.61
CA SER A 106 2.63 -10.90 13.05
C SER A 106 3.07 -9.49 13.43
N ARG A 107 2.37 -8.49 12.91
CA ARG A 107 2.58 -7.07 13.20
C ARG A 107 1.26 -6.40 13.53
N LEU A 108 1.36 -5.20 14.10
CA LEU A 108 0.20 -4.38 14.48
C LEU A 108 -0.77 -5.16 15.40
N GLY A 109 -0.22 -5.88 16.39
CA GLY A 109 -1.01 -6.60 17.38
C GLY A 109 -1.83 -7.77 16.82
N GLY A 110 -1.39 -8.42 15.74
CA GLY A 110 -2.13 -9.53 15.13
C GLY A 110 -2.95 -9.14 13.90
N LEU A 111 -3.13 -7.83 13.66
CA LEU A 111 -3.95 -7.36 12.54
C LEU A 111 -3.32 -7.68 11.18
N VAL A 112 -2.00 -7.61 11.10
CA VAL A 112 -1.25 -7.95 9.88
C VAL A 112 -0.46 -9.22 10.15
N ASN A 113 -0.82 -10.28 9.44
CA ASN A 113 -0.10 -11.55 9.45
C ASN A 113 0.41 -11.82 8.04
N THR A 114 1.71 -12.10 7.93
CA THR A 114 2.34 -12.51 6.68
C THR A 114 2.96 -13.87 6.87
N TYR A 115 2.78 -14.72 5.85
CA TYR A 115 3.25 -16.09 5.87
C TYR A 115 4.31 -16.26 4.79
N TRP A 116 5.41 -16.91 5.16
CA TRP A 116 6.42 -17.36 4.20
C TRP A 116 6.92 -18.74 4.57
N ARG A 117 7.50 -19.40 3.59
CA ARG A 117 8.18 -20.67 3.78
C ARG A 117 9.65 -20.40 4.04
N ARG A 118 10.23 -21.02 5.09
CA ARG A 118 11.68 -21.06 5.28
C ARG A 118 12.29 -21.92 4.16
N ALA A 119 13.24 -21.37 3.42
CA ALA A 119 14.05 -22.18 2.50
C ALA A 119 14.92 -23.15 3.32
N ALA A 120 15.16 -24.35 2.78
CA ALA A 120 16.05 -25.33 3.40
C ALA A 120 17.49 -24.82 3.46
#